data_AF-A0A6J1BL36-F1
#
_entry.id   AF-A0A6J1BL36-F1
#
_cell.length_a   1.000
_cell.length_b   1.000
_cell.length_c   1.000
_cell.angle_alpha   90.00
_cell.angle_beta   90.00
_cell.angle_gamma   90.00
#
_symmetry.space_group_name_H-M   'P 1'
#
loop_
_entity.id
_entity.type
_entity.pdbx_description
1 polymer ?
#
loop_
_entity_poly.entity_id
_entity_poly.type
_entity_poly.pdbx_seq_one_letter_code
_entity_poly.pdbx_strand_id
1 'polypeptide(L)'
;MGGVTSSMAAKFAFFPPNPPSYKLVTDELTGLLLLSPFPHRENVEVLKLPTRRGTEIVAIYIRHPMATSTLLYSHGNAADLGQMYELFIELSIHLRVNLMGYDYSGYGQSSGKPSEQNTYADIEAAYKCLEESYGTKQEDIILYGQSVGSGPTLDLAARLPQLRAVVLHSPILSGLRVMYPVKRTYWFDIYKNIDKIPLVNCPVLIIHVSIYNRHPPL
;
A
#
# COMPACT_ATOMS: atom_id res chain seq x y z
N MET A 1 -1.89 26.61 -6.17
CA MET A 1 -2.94 26.65 -5.13
C MET A 1 -3.55 25.25 -4.84
N GLY A 2 -2.73 24.20 -4.67
CA GLY A 2 -3.24 22.81 -4.52
C GLY A 2 -3.30 22.26 -3.09
N GLY A 3 -2.84 23.01 -2.09
CA GLY A 3 -2.64 22.48 -0.73
C GLY A 3 -3.89 22.44 0.15
N VAL A 4 -4.77 23.44 0.06
CA VAL A 4 -5.84 23.66 1.04
C VAL A 4 -7.07 22.78 0.79
N THR A 5 -7.44 22.54 -0.48
CA THR A 5 -8.58 21.69 -0.85
C THR A 5 -8.32 20.20 -0.58
N SER A 6 -7.06 19.76 -0.63
CA SER A 6 -6.67 18.36 -0.37
C SER A 6 -6.90 17.91 1.08
N SER A 7 -6.81 18.85 2.04
CA SER A 7 -6.89 18.57 3.48
C SER A 7 -8.29 18.14 3.95
N MET A 8 -9.35 18.79 3.42
CA MET A 8 -10.73 18.41 3.76
C MET A 8 -11.15 17.13 3.06
N ALA A 9 -10.79 16.95 1.79
CA ALA A 9 -11.09 15.73 1.05
C ALA A 9 -10.43 14.49 1.69
N ALA A 10 -9.21 14.63 2.21
CA ALA A 10 -8.52 13.56 2.92
C ALA A 10 -9.30 13.05 4.14
N LYS A 11 -9.93 13.94 4.92
CA LYS A 11 -10.74 13.52 6.10
C LYS A 11 -11.93 12.63 5.75
N PHE A 12 -12.45 12.72 4.53
CA PHE A 12 -13.58 11.90 4.07
C PHE A 12 -13.13 10.70 3.22
N ALA A 13 -11.86 10.66 2.82
CA ALA A 13 -11.33 9.61 1.96
C ALA A 13 -10.55 8.54 2.72
N PHE A 14 -10.07 8.83 3.94
CA PHE A 14 -9.23 7.92 4.71
C PHE A 14 -9.86 7.56 6.07
N PHE A 15 -9.97 6.26 6.34
CA PHE A 15 -10.60 5.70 7.53
C PHE A 15 -9.65 4.74 8.26
N PRO A 16 -8.50 5.23 8.77
CA PRO A 16 -7.59 4.39 9.53
C PRO A 16 -8.29 3.78 10.74
N PRO A 17 -7.99 2.51 11.11
CA PRO A 17 -8.49 1.91 12.33
C PRO A 17 -8.21 2.79 13.56
N ASN A 18 -9.22 3.00 14.40
CA ASN A 18 -9.10 3.75 15.64
C ASN A 18 -9.88 3.03 16.77
N PRO A 19 -9.20 2.42 17.75
CA PRO A 19 -7.74 2.36 17.90
C PRO A 19 -7.07 1.49 16.81
N PRO A 20 -5.76 1.68 16.55
CA PRO A 20 -4.96 0.74 15.76
C PRO A 20 -5.08 -0.68 16.28
N SER A 21 -5.05 -1.67 15.38
CA SER A 21 -5.18 -3.09 15.75
C SER A 21 -3.92 -3.66 16.40
N TYR A 22 -2.80 -2.95 16.31
CA TYR A 22 -1.51 -3.36 16.86
C TYR A 22 -0.78 -2.21 17.55
N LYS A 23 0.19 -2.58 18.39
CA LYS A 23 1.17 -1.66 18.98
C LYS A 23 2.58 -2.08 18.58
N LEU A 24 3.47 -1.10 18.50
CA LEU A 24 4.89 -1.34 18.38
C LEU A 24 5.50 -1.53 19.77
N VAL A 25 6.24 -2.62 19.94
CA VAL A 25 6.98 -2.92 21.16
C VAL A 25 8.43 -3.22 20.77
N THR A 26 9.37 -2.68 21.52
CA THR A 26 10.78 -3.05 21.38
C THR A 26 11.07 -4.17 22.35
N ASP A 27 11.58 -5.29 21.84
CA ASP A 27 12.05 -6.38 22.68
C ASP A 27 13.31 -5.94 23.45
N GLU A 28 13.28 -6.04 24.78
CA GLU A 28 14.34 -5.51 25.63
C GLU A 28 15.67 -6.28 25.50
N LEU A 29 15.61 -7.56 25.09
CA LEU A 29 16.79 -8.42 24.99
C LEU A 29 17.49 -8.27 23.64
N THR A 30 16.71 -8.25 22.56
CA THR A 30 17.21 -8.24 21.18
C THR A 30 17.24 -6.85 20.57
N GLY A 31 16.52 -5.88 21.14
CA GLY A 31 16.32 -4.56 20.57
C GLY A 31 15.44 -4.54 19.32
N LEU A 32 14.86 -5.68 18.94
CA LEU A 32 14.02 -5.80 17.75
C LEU A 32 12.67 -5.13 17.96
N LEU A 33 12.16 -4.53 16.89
CA LEU A 33 10.82 -3.98 16.87
C LEU A 33 9.81 -5.09 16.55
N LEU A 34 8.72 -5.17 17.31
CA LEU A 34 7.69 -6.21 17.22
C LEU A 34 6.29 -5.59 17.09
N LEU A 35 5.38 -6.31 16.43
CA LEU A 35 3.95 -6.00 16.41
C LEU A 35 3.23 -6.79 17.52
N SER A 36 2.74 -6.11 18.55
CA SER A 36 1.85 -6.70 19.56
C SER A 36 0.38 -6.59 19.10
N PRO A 37 -0.46 -7.64 19.24
CA PRO A 37 -0.26 -8.87 20.02
C PRO A 37 0.28 -10.08 19.21
N PHE A 38 0.87 -9.85 18.04
CA PHE A 38 1.28 -10.93 17.14
C PHE A 38 2.57 -11.61 17.64
N PRO A 39 2.70 -12.94 17.42
CA PRO A 39 3.91 -13.65 17.81
C PRO A 39 5.11 -13.18 16.97
N HIS A 40 6.28 -13.10 17.59
CA HIS A 40 7.52 -12.91 16.85
C HIS A 40 7.78 -14.10 15.92
N ARG A 41 8.27 -13.81 14.71
CA ARG A 41 8.69 -14.80 13.72
C ARG A 41 10.05 -14.37 13.19
N GLU A 42 11.01 -15.30 13.14
CA GLU A 42 12.39 -15.00 12.74
C GLU A 42 12.51 -14.44 11.31
N ASN A 43 11.58 -14.82 10.44
CA ASN A 43 11.55 -14.35 9.05
C ASN A 43 10.76 -13.05 8.84
N VAL A 44 10.33 -12.39 9.92
CA VAL A 44 9.56 -11.15 9.87
C VAL A 44 10.35 -10.02 10.54
N GLU A 45 10.66 -9.00 9.77
CA GLU A 45 11.33 -7.78 10.21
C GLU A 45 10.33 -6.62 10.27
N VAL A 46 10.31 -5.86 11.36
CA VAL A 46 9.45 -4.67 11.52
C VAL A 46 10.32 -3.43 11.45
N LEU A 47 9.92 -2.47 10.63
CA LEU A 47 10.72 -1.32 10.26
C LEU A 47 9.96 -0.02 10.52
N LYS A 48 10.72 1.03 10.82
CA LYS A 48 10.28 2.42 10.78
C LYS A 48 11.01 3.12 9.64
N LEU A 49 10.26 3.61 8.66
CA LEU A 49 10.80 4.18 7.44
C LEU A 49 10.49 5.69 7.39
N PRO A 50 11.51 6.56 7.34
CA PRO A 50 11.31 7.98 7.13
C PRO A 50 10.87 8.24 5.68
N THR A 51 9.88 9.11 5.51
CA THR A 51 9.40 9.52 4.20
C THR A 51 9.97 10.88 3.81
N ARG A 52 10.02 11.17 2.50
CA ARG A 52 10.43 12.48 2.00
C ARG A 52 9.53 13.64 2.43
N ARG A 53 8.37 13.36 3.03
CA ARG A 53 7.42 14.36 3.55
C ARG A 53 7.55 14.57 5.06
N GLY A 54 8.56 13.98 5.69
CA GLY A 54 8.85 14.16 7.12
C GLY A 54 7.94 13.35 8.05
N THR A 55 7.22 12.37 7.49
CA THR A 55 6.53 11.35 8.29
C THR A 55 7.43 10.13 8.46
N GLU A 56 7.10 9.31 9.45
CA GLU A 56 7.68 8.00 9.68
C GLU A 56 6.57 6.97 9.60
N ILE A 57 6.69 6.03 8.67
CA ILE A 57 5.73 4.92 8.48
C ILE A 57 6.27 3.63 9.06
N VAL A 58 5.36 2.75 9.45
CA VAL A 58 5.68 1.39 9.87
C VAL A 58 5.59 0.46 8.66
N ALA A 59 6.56 -0.43 8.51
CA ALA A 59 6.54 -1.49 7.51
C ALA A 59 6.87 -2.83 8.15
N ILE A 60 6.43 -3.92 7.52
CA ILE A 60 6.91 -5.26 7.78
C ILE A 60 7.53 -5.85 6.53
N TYR A 61 8.61 -6.58 6.70
CA TYR A 61 9.23 -7.39 5.67
C TYR A 61 9.15 -8.86 6.07
N ILE A 62 8.61 -9.69 5.19
CA ILE A 62 8.51 -11.13 5.38
C ILE A 62 9.43 -11.79 4.36
N ARG A 63 10.45 -12.49 4.86
CA ARG A 63 11.40 -13.22 4.02
C ARG A 63 10.87 -14.62 3.74
N HIS A 64 10.96 -15.03 2.48
CA HIS A 64 10.76 -16.41 2.07
C HIS A 64 12.07 -16.97 1.49
N PRO A 65 12.65 -18.06 2.03
CA PRO A 65 14.01 -18.50 1.70
C PRO A 65 14.29 -18.76 0.21
N MET A 66 13.28 -19.17 -0.55
CA MET A 66 13.41 -19.47 -1.98
C MET A 66 12.78 -18.42 -2.89
N ALA A 67 12.47 -17.23 -2.37
CA ALA A 67 11.82 -16.20 -3.17
C ALA A 67 12.75 -15.64 -4.25
N THR A 68 12.24 -15.60 -5.48
CA THR A 68 12.86 -14.90 -6.62
C THR A 68 12.18 -13.58 -6.94
N SER A 69 11.17 -13.19 -6.14
CA SER A 69 10.42 -11.96 -6.33
C SER A 69 9.92 -11.45 -4.99
N THR A 70 9.69 -10.14 -4.92
CA THR A 70 9.21 -9.43 -3.74
C THR A 70 7.90 -8.73 -4.05
N LEU A 71 6.88 -8.96 -3.23
CA LEU A 71 5.59 -8.29 -3.32
C LEU A 71 5.61 -7.03 -2.44
N LEU A 72 5.43 -5.85 -3.03
CA LEU A 72 5.21 -4.60 -2.29
C LEU A 72 3.70 -4.32 -2.23
N TYR A 73 3.12 -4.42 -1.04
CA TYR A 73 1.67 -4.42 -0.83
C TYR A 73 1.17 -3.11 -0.23
N SER A 74 0.31 -2.41 -0.97
CA SER A 74 -0.46 -1.24 -0.55
C SER A 74 -1.88 -1.68 -0.14
N HIS A 75 -2.18 -1.63 1.18
CA HIS A 75 -3.42 -2.15 1.74
C HIS A 75 -4.67 -1.27 1.51
N GLY A 76 -5.83 -1.80 1.91
CA GLY A 76 -7.11 -1.09 1.80
C GLY A 76 -7.28 0.01 2.86
N ASN A 77 -8.32 0.83 2.69
CA ASN A 77 -8.56 2.04 3.49
C ASN A 77 -8.88 1.77 4.98
N ALA A 78 -9.72 0.80 5.28
CA ALA A 78 -10.11 0.50 6.66
C ALA A 78 -9.28 -0.66 7.24
N ALA A 79 -7.98 -0.68 6.93
CA ALA A 79 -7.04 -1.70 7.33
C ALA A 79 -5.75 -1.07 7.88
N ASP A 80 -5.04 -1.81 8.73
CA ASP A 80 -3.66 -1.53 9.14
C ASP A 80 -2.81 -2.81 9.11
N LEU A 81 -1.51 -2.70 9.32
CA LEU A 81 -0.58 -3.84 9.30
C LEU A 81 -0.96 -4.99 10.23
N GLY A 82 -1.55 -4.69 11.40
CA GLY A 82 -1.97 -5.75 12.32
C GLY A 82 -3.12 -6.58 11.74
N GLN A 83 -4.10 -5.93 11.12
CA GLN A 83 -5.20 -6.65 10.45
C GLN A 83 -4.73 -7.41 9.20
N MET A 84 -3.66 -6.94 8.56
CA MET A 84 -3.08 -7.57 7.37
C MET A 84 -2.04 -8.66 7.68
N TYR A 85 -1.60 -8.78 8.94
CA TYR A 85 -0.43 -9.58 9.32
C TYR A 85 -0.52 -11.04 8.88
N GLU A 86 -1.58 -11.76 9.26
CA GLU A 86 -1.74 -13.18 8.90
C GLU A 86 -1.92 -13.35 7.38
N LEU A 87 -2.64 -12.45 6.72
CA LEU A 87 -2.78 -12.49 5.26
C LEU A 87 -1.41 -12.36 4.57
N PHE A 88 -0.54 -11.48 5.06
CA PHE A 88 0.80 -11.30 4.50
C PHE A 88 1.70 -12.53 4.69
N ILE A 89 1.60 -13.19 5.84
CA ILE A 89 2.28 -14.47 6.08
C ILE A 89 1.81 -15.53 5.07
N GLU A 90 0.50 -15.71 4.94
CA GLU A 90 -0.09 -16.71 4.04
C GLU A 90 0.25 -16.41 2.57
N LEU A 91 0.22 -15.13 2.15
CA LEU A 91 0.64 -14.73 0.81
C LEU A 91 2.12 -15.05 0.55
N SER A 92 3.00 -14.73 1.50
CA SER A 92 4.44 -15.02 1.36
C SER A 92 4.71 -16.52 1.23
N ILE A 93 4.05 -17.35 2.05
CA ILE A 93 4.21 -18.81 2.03
C ILE A 93 3.65 -19.42 0.74
N HIS A 94 2.40 -19.10 0.39
CA HIS A 94 1.71 -19.74 -0.73
C HIS A 94 2.23 -19.29 -2.09
N LEU A 95 2.61 -18.02 -2.22
CA LEU A 95 3.18 -17.49 -3.45
C LEU A 95 4.70 -17.65 -3.52
N ARG A 96 5.35 -18.05 -2.41
CA ARG A 96 6.81 -18.19 -2.30
C ARG A 96 7.57 -16.92 -2.65
N VAL A 97 7.07 -15.79 -2.17
CA VAL A 97 7.64 -14.46 -2.41
C VAL A 97 8.10 -13.83 -1.10
N ASN A 98 9.10 -12.96 -1.16
CA ASN A 98 9.28 -11.99 -0.09
C ASN A 98 8.10 -11.01 -0.14
N LEU A 99 7.73 -10.42 1.00
CA LEU A 99 6.62 -9.48 1.05
C LEU A 99 6.99 -8.27 1.90
N MET A 100 6.82 -7.08 1.34
CA MET A 100 6.82 -5.83 2.10
C MET A 100 5.42 -5.25 2.17
N GLY A 101 4.88 -5.15 3.37
CA GLY A 101 3.66 -4.41 3.68
C GLY A 101 4.02 -3.16 4.46
N TYR A 102 3.25 -2.08 4.30
CA TYR A 102 3.48 -0.85 5.05
C TYR A 102 2.17 -0.15 5.36
N ASP A 103 2.11 0.56 6.48
CA ASP A 103 1.01 1.45 6.80
C ASP A 103 1.22 2.83 6.15
N TYR A 104 0.12 3.48 5.78
CA TYR A 104 0.15 4.87 5.34
C TYR A 104 0.45 5.83 6.50
N SER A 105 0.93 7.03 6.18
CA SER A 105 1.00 8.13 7.15
C SER A 105 -0.35 8.32 7.84
N GLY A 106 -0.36 8.30 9.18
CA GLY A 106 -1.56 8.40 10.02
C GLY A 106 -2.40 7.12 10.13
N TYR A 107 -1.88 5.97 9.69
CA TYR A 107 -2.46 4.64 9.88
C TYR A 107 -1.65 3.81 10.87
N GLY A 108 -2.31 2.88 11.57
CA GLY A 108 -1.64 1.99 12.50
C GLY A 108 -0.80 2.76 13.53
N GLN A 109 0.50 2.44 13.58
CA GLN A 109 1.48 3.15 14.41
C GLN A 109 2.36 4.14 13.62
N SER A 110 1.99 4.44 12.38
CA SER A 110 2.66 5.44 11.54
C SER A 110 2.27 6.86 11.96
N SER A 111 3.24 7.76 11.89
CA SER A 111 3.04 9.16 12.26
C SER A 111 2.36 9.98 11.17
N GLY A 112 2.02 11.25 11.47
CA GLY A 112 1.46 12.17 10.49
C GLY A 112 -0.04 12.04 10.29
N LYS A 113 -0.50 12.34 9.07
CA LYS A 113 -1.92 12.32 8.69
C LYS A 113 -2.06 11.75 7.29
N PRO A 114 -3.16 11.06 6.98
CA PRO A 114 -3.33 10.50 5.66
C PRO A 114 -3.66 11.60 4.65
N SER A 115 -3.02 11.52 3.49
CA SER A 115 -3.30 12.34 2.31
C SER A 115 -2.77 11.61 1.08
N GLU A 116 -3.34 11.88 -0.09
CA GLU A 116 -2.87 11.30 -1.36
C GLU A 116 -1.33 11.44 -1.51
N GLN A 117 -0.81 12.65 -1.32
CA GLN A 117 0.62 12.95 -1.47
C GLN A 117 1.48 12.28 -0.39
N ASN A 118 0.92 12.02 0.81
CA ASN A 118 1.62 11.22 1.82
C ASN A 118 1.68 9.77 1.37
N THR A 119 0.58 9.17 0.91
CA THR A 119 0.60 7.76 0.45
C THR A 119 1.59 7.52 -0.70
N TYR A 120 1.82 8.51 -1.57
CA TYR A 120 2.86 8.44 -2.61
C TYR A 120 4.27 8.49 -2.02
N ALA A 121 4.50 9.32 -1.01
CA ALA A 121 5.78 9.35 -0.30
C ALA A 121 6.00 8.09 0.56
N ASP A 122 4.93 7.50 1.08
CA ASP A 122 4.95 6.30 1.92
C ASP A 122 5.39 5.08 1.08
N ILE A 123 4.76 4.85 -0.09
CA ILE A 123 5.15 3.73 -0.98
C ILE A 123 6.57 3.90 -1.53
N GLU A 124 6.99 5.14 -1.79
CA GLU A 124 8.36 5.44 -2.23
C GLU A 124 9.38 5.08 -1.13
N ALA A 125 9.07 5.34 0.14
CA ALA A 125 9.94 4.97 1.25
C ALA A 125 10.06 3.44 1.39
N ALA A 126 8.95 2.71 1.25
CA ALA A 126 8.96 1.24 1.25
C ALA A 126 9.72 0.66 0.05
N TYR A 127 9.51 1.19 -1.15
CA TYR A 127 10.26 0.80 -2.35
C TYR A 127 11.76 1.07 -2.20
N LYS A 128 12.14 2.24 -1.71
CA LYS A 128 13.54 2.61 -1.46
C LYS A 128 14.20 1.67 -0.45
N CYS A 129 13.47 1.27 0.60
CA CYS A 129 13.95 0.27 1.55
C CYS A 129 14.22 -1.08 0.89
N LEU A 130 13.32 -1.55 0.00
CA LEU A 130 13.53 -2.78 -0.77
C LEU A 130 14.80 -2.73 -1.64
N GLU A 131 15.02 -1.59 -2.30
CA GLU A 131 16.19 -1.39 -3.16
C GLU A 131 17.49 -1.29 -2.35
N GLU A 132 17.54 -0.39 -1.35
CA GLU A 132 18.77 -0.06 -0.64
C GLU A 132 19.13 -1.05 0.46
N SER A 133 18.14 -1.54 1.23
CA SER A 133 18.38 -2.40 2.39
C SER A 133 18.33 -3.88 2.03
N TYR A 134 17.48 -4.26 1.07
CA TYR A 134 17.31 -5.66 0.67
C TYR A 134 17.93 -5.99 -0.69
N GLY A 135 18.47 -5.00 -1.41
CA GLY A 135 19.09 -5.20 -2.72
C GLY A 135 18.12 -5.72 -3.78
N THR A 136 16.82 -5.48 -3.59
CA THR A 136 15.78 -5.99 -4.49
C THR A 136 15.81 -5.20 -5.78
N LYS A 137 16.01 -5.89 -6.90
CA LYS A 137 15.99 -5.26 -8.22
C LYS A 137 14.56 -4.98 -8.65
N GLN A 138 14.40 -3.94 -9.47
CA GLN A 138 13.11 -3.54 -9.97
C GLN A 138 12.40 -4.66 -10.74
N GLU A 139 13.14 -5.43 -11.54
CA GLU A 139 12.63 -6.58 -12.29
C GLU A 139 12.16 -7.74 -11.42
N ASP A 140 12.44 -7.73 -10.12
CA ASP A 140 12.00 -8.74 -9.15
C ASP A 140 10.85 -8.23 -8.27
N ILE A 141 10.42 -6.97 -8.42
CA ILE A 141 9.34 -6.37 -7.63
C ILE A 141 8.00 -6.48 -8.35
N ILE A 142 7.02 -7.02 -7.63
CA ILE A 142 5.60 -7.01 -7.99
C ILE A 142 4.90 -6.00 -7.09
N LEU A 143 4.24 -5.00 -7.66
CA LEU A 143 3.42 -4.08 -6.87
C LEU A 143 2.01 -4.63 -6.72
N TYR A 144 1.45 -4.57 -5.52
CA TYR A 144 0.08 -4.99 -5.24
C TYR A 144 -0.70 -3.85 -4.58
N GLY A 145 -1.82 -3.45 -5.17
CA GLY A 145 -2.69 -2.40 -4.62
C GLY A 145 -4.12 -2.86 -4.44
N GLN A 146 -4.63 -2.79 -3.21
CA GLN A 146 -6.03 -3.13 -2.89
C GLN A 146 -6.87 -1.88 -2.68
N SER A 147 -7.99 -1.73 -3.40
CA SER A 147 -8.94 -0.62 -3.23
C SER A 147 -8.22 0.73 -3.26
N VAL A 148 -8.24 1.52 -2.18
CA VAL A 148 -7.51 2.80 -2.09
C VAL A 148 -6.00 2.64 -2.35
N GLY A 149 -5.42 1.49 -1.99
CA GLY A 149 -4.00 1.18 -2.19
C GLY A 149 -3.60 1.13 -3.67
N SER A 150 -4.56 0.95 -4.59
CA SER A 150 -4.29 1.08 -6.04
C SER A 150 -3.76 2.48 -6.43
N GLY A 151 -4.10 3.51 -5.67
CA GLY A 151 -3.63 4.88 -5.85
C GLY A 151 -2.10 5.01 -5.80
N PRO A 152 -1.47 4.78 -4.64
CA PRO A 152 -0.01 4.80 -4.52
C PRO A 152 0.67 3.73 -5.37
N THR A 153 0.09 2.54 -5.51
CA THR A 153 0.61 1.49 -6.40
C THR A 153 0.79 1.97 -7.84
N LEU A 154 -0.25 2.57 -8.44
CA LEU A 154 -0.18 3.05 -9.82
C LEU A 154 0.66 4.32 -9.96
N ASP A 155 0.72 5.15 -8.93
CA ASP A 155 1.62 6.31 -8.91
C ASP A 155 3.10 5.90 -9.03
N LEU A 156 3.49 4.89 -8.27
CA LEU A 156 4.84 4.35 -8.31
C LEU A 156 5.07 3.60 -9.63
N ALA A 157 4.14 2.73 -10.03
CA ALA A 157 4.25 1.92 -11.24
C ALA A 157 4.47 2.75 -12.52
N ALA A 158 3.78 3.90 -12.64
CA ALA A 158 3.91 4.79 -13.80
C ALA A 158 5.31 5.40 -13.97
N ARG A 159 6.16 5.36 -12.94
CA ARG A 159 7.51 5.93 -12.94
C ARG A 159 8.60 4.86 -12.99
N LEU A 160 8.22 3.59 -12.92
CA LEU A 160 9.11 2.46 -12.76
C LEU A 160 9.05 1.57 -14.03
N PRO A 161 10.01 1.69 -14.97
CA PRO A 161 9.93 1.05 -16.27
C PRO A 161 10.19 -0.47 -16.30
N GLN A 162 10.86 -1.04 -15.29
CA GLN A 162 11.32 -2.44 -15.29
C GLN A 162 10.60 -3.30 -14.24
N LEU A 163 9.45 -2.88 -13.70
CA LEU A 163 8.73 -3.71 -12.73
C LEU A 163 8.37 -5.08 -13.30
N ARG A 164 8.40 -6.12 -12.46
CA ARG A 164 7.97 -7.46 -12.86
C ARG A 164 6.50 -7.47 -13.29
N ALA A 165 5.64 -6.90 -12.46
CA ALA A 165 4.20 -6.83 -12.69
C ALA A 165 3.51 -5.87 -11.71
N VAL A 166 2.26 -5.54 -12.01
CA VAL A 166 1.33 -4.86 -11.10
C VAL A 166 0.07 -5.72 -10.92
N VAL A 167 -0.35 -5.91 -9.68
CA VAL A 167 -1.62 -6.55 -9.31
C VAL A 167 -2.53 -5.50 -8.69
N LEU A 168 -3.71 -5.32 -9.27
CA LEU A 168 -4.74 -4.40 -8.78
C LEU A 168 -5.94 -5.20 -8.29
N HIS A 169 -6.19 -5.16 -6.99
CA HIS A 169 -7.31 -5.85 -6.37
C HIS A 169 -8.43 -4.86 -6.02
N SER A 170 -9.56 -4.98 -6.71
CA SER A 170 -10.71 -4.09 -6.62
C SER A 170 -10.29 -2.62 -6.69
N PRO A 171 -9.50 -2.20 -7.71
CA PRO A 171 -8.96 -0.85 -7.78
C PRO A 171 -10.05 0.20 -7.94
N ILE A 172 -9.73 1.42 -7.51
CA ILE A 172 -10.57 2.59 -7.76
C ILE A 172 -10.15 3.26 -9.06
N LEU A 173 -11.11 3.76 -9.84
CA LEU A 173 -10.81 4.58 -11.02
C LEU A 173 -10.30 5.97 -10.62
N SER A 174 -10.94 6.54 -9.60
CA SER A 174 -10.54 7.75 -8.87
C SER A 174 -11.38 7.92 -7.62
N GLY A 175 -10.97 8.79 -6.69
CA GLY A 175 -11.68 9.04 -5.43
C GLY A 175 -13.12 9.48 -5.64
N LEU A 176 -13.37 10.42 -6.58
CA LEU A 176 -14.74 10.86 -6.90
C LEU A 176 -15.58 9.75 -7.51
N ARG A 177 -14.98 8.87 -8.33
CA ARG A 177 -15.70 7.77 -9.00
C ARG A 177 -16.10 6.65 -8.05
N VAL A 178 -15.52 6.58 -6.86
CA VAL A 178 -16.01 5.71 -5.78
C VAL A 178 -17.33 6.23 -5.23
N MET A 179 -17.45 7.54 -5.07
CA MET A 179 -18.60 8.18 -4.42
C MET A 179 -19.75 8.46 -5.38
N TYR A 180 -19.45 8.79 -6.63
CA TYR A 180 -20.41 9.24 -7.62
C TYR A 180 -20.11 8.68 -9.03
N PRO A 181 -21.13 8.37 -9.85
CA PRO A 181 -20.95 7.88 -11.21
C PRO A 181 -20.55 9.00 -12.20
N VAL A 182 -19.39 9.61 -11.97
CA VAL A 182 -18.86 10.70 -12.81
C VAL A 182 -18.06 10.16 -13.99
N LYS A 183 -18.35 10.68 -15.19
CA LYS A 183 -17.66 10.27 -16.43
C LYS A 183 -16.36 11.05 -16.67
N ARG A 184 -16.22 12.25 -16.11
CA ARG A 184 -15.06 13.15 -16.31
C ARG A 184 -14.11 13.12 -15.11
N THR A 185 -12.82 13.27 -15.38
CA THR A 185 -11.80 13.46 -14.34
C THR A 185 -11.66 14.94 -14.02
N TYR A 186 -11.69 15.30 -12.74
CA TYR A 186 -11.59 16.68 -12.27
C TYR A 186 -10.22 16.97 -11.66
N TRP A 187 -9.80 18.23 -11.68
CA TRP A 187 -8.48 18.62 -11.17
C TRP A 187 -8.32 18.37 -9.66
N PHE A 188 -9.41 18.44 -8.90
CA PHE A 188 -9.48 18.20 -7.45
C PHE A 188 -9.75 16.73 -7.07
N ASP A 189 -9.89 15.84 -8.05
CA ASP A 189 -10.02 14.40 -7.80
C ASP A 189 -8.70 13.83 -7.28
N ILE A 190 -8.78 12.79 -6.46
CA ILE A 190 -7.60 12.08 -5.91
C ILE A 190 -7.48 10.71 -6.56
N TYR A 191 -6.27 10.17 -6.60
CA TYR A 191 -5.99 8.83 -7.13
C TYR A 191 -6.56 8.62 -8.52
N LYS A 192 -6.25 9.53 -9.46
CA LYS A 192 -6.70 9.50 -10.86
C LYS A 192 -6.10 8.31 -11.63
N ASN A 193 -6.37 7.10 -11.18
CA ASN A 193 -5.80 5.86 -11.64
C ASN A 193 -6.14 5.59 -13.11
N ILE A 194 -7.32 6.03 -13.55
CA ILE A 194 -7.71 6.02 -14.96
C ILE A 194 -6.72 6.76 -15.86
N ASP A 195 -6.07 7.81 -15.36
CA ASP A 195 -5.08 8.59 -16.10
C ASP A 195 -3.66 8.00 -15.94
N LYS A 196 -3.41 7.24 -14.87
CA LYS A 196 -2.08 6.66 -14.56
C LYS A 196 -1.85 5.29 -15.18
N ILE A 197 -2.89 4.45 -15.26
CA ILE A 197 -2.76 3.08 -15.76
C ILE A 197 -2.15 2.99 -17.18
N PRO A 198 -2.41 3.92 -18.13
CA PRO A 198 -1.79 3.85 -19.45
C PRO A 198 -0.27 4.07 -19.44
N LEU A 199 0.30 4.56 -18.34
CA LEU A 199 1.73 4.83 -18.18
C LEU A 199 2.50 3.62 -17.63
N VAL A 200 1.81 2.54 -17.24
CA VAL A 200 2.43 1.35 -16.67
C VAL A 200 2.97 0.45 -17.79
N ASN A 201 4.28 0.17 -17.75
CA ASN A 201 5.01 -0.52 -18.83
C ASN A 201 5.29 -2.01 -18.54
N CYS A 202 4.59 -2.61 -17.57
CA CYS A 202 4.75 -4.02 -17.21
C CYS A 202 3.40 -4.76 -17.24
N PRO A 203 3.39 -6.10 -17.17
CA PRO A 203 2.14 -6.87 -17.09
C PRO A 203 1.26 -6.43 -15.91
N VAL A 204 -0.04 -6.25 -16.16
CA VAL A 204 -1.03 -5.85 -15.15
C VAL A 204 -2.10 -6.94 -15.01
N LEU A 205 -2.33 -7.37 -13.77
CA LEU A 205 -3.48 -8.21 -13.39
C LEU A 205 -4.51 -7.35 -12.65
N ILE A 206 -5.76 -7.34 -13.12
CA ILE A 206 -6.87 -6.69 -12.43
C ILE A 206 -7.83 -7.76 -11.89
N ILE A 207 -8.02 -7.77 -10.57
CA ILE A 207 -8.99 -8.63 -9.88
C ILE A 207 -10.17 -7.74 -9.51
N HIS A 208 -11.36 -8.04 -10.01
CA HIS A 208 -12.58 -7.30 -9.68
C HIS A 208 -13.76 -8.26 -9.52
N VAL A 209 -14.65 -7.97 -8.58
CA VAL A 209 -15.89 -8.73 -8.36
C VAL A 209 -17.04 -7.90 -8.90
N SER A 210 -17.81 -8.48 -9.83
CA SER A 210 -19.11 -7.94 -10.20
C SER A 210 -20.18 -8.63 -9.38
N ILE A 211 -20.92 -7.87 -8.59
CA ILE A 211 -22.18 -8.37 -8.02
C ILE A 211 -23.21 -8.23 -9.14
N TYR A 212 -23.63 -9.36 -9.71
CA TYR A 212 -24.79 -9.41 -10.61
C TYR A 212 -26.04 -9.04 -9.80
N ASN A 213 -26.32 -7.75 -9.64
CA ASN A 213 -27.65 -7.30 -9.27
C ASN A 213 -28.53 -7.55 -10.50
N ARG A 214 -29.68 -8.23 -10.33
CA ARG A 214 -30.65 -8.51 -11.41
C ARG A 214 -31.37 -7.24 -11.90
N HIS A 215 -30.66 -6.15 -12.13
CA HIS A 215 -31.16 -4.99 -12.85
C HIS A 215 -30.03 -4.39 -13.71
N PRO A 216 -30.27 -4.15 -15.00
CA PRO A 216 -29.24 -3.68 -15.93
C PRO A 216 -28.73 -2.29 -15.55
N PRO A 217 -27.43 -2.00 -15.74
CA PRO A 217 -26.87 -0.67 -15.51
C PRO A 217 -27.42 0.34 -16.53
N LEU A 218 -27.93 1.46 -16.02
CA LEU A 218 -28.21 2.70 -16.76
C LEU A 218 -26.95 3.58 -16.81
#